data_AF-A0A1C6KVP7-F1
#
_entry.id   AF-A0A1C6KVP7-F1
#
_cell.length_a   1.000
_cell.length_b   1.000
_cell.length_c   1.000
_cell.angle_alpha   90.00
_cell.angle_beta   90.00
_cell.angle_gamma   90.00
#
_symmetry.space_group_name_H-M   'P 1'
#
loop_
_entity.id
_entity.type
_entity.pdbx_description
1 polymer ?
#
loop_
_entity_poly.entity_id
_entity_poly.type
_entity_poly.pdbx_seq_one_letter_code
_entity_poly.pdbx_strand_id
1 'polypeptide(L)'
;MAYTVAIIGSFQKYYSQILDIIQIFRKAGLYVLSPKESYINGRIDDFVIFESDRKDFSPAEIQMITLDKIIKADIVYVYNPNGYVGKTTCYEIGFCFSKKKPIYFFDYPDDLPIPVIENKQVLKPEEFAHFAFSGESEFITNYSLCTEGEKAFNNLFDLERSANPVNAKKIVICGSMMFFDEMVNCQKQLKKLGIESIIPKEENEAVSLYDEKQFMEFKKKVSRTYLKKIRDKDTMGVLIYNAEKKGVDNYIGANTLVELAMAFTWNRKIFLFNDIYFPLKDELIAWDCICLNGDLKKVKEEFMKEKVTFNKPKHLQLSLFDDY
;
A
#
# COMPACT_ATOMS: atom_id res chain seq x y z
N MET A 1 12.16 -23.54 -17.93
CA MET A 1 12.85 -22.28 -17.59
C MET A 1 12.95 -22.23 -16.07
N ALA A 2 14.10 -21.80 -15.52
CA ALA A 2 14.20 -21.59 -14.08
C ALA A 2 13.37 -20.36 -13.67
N TYR A 3 12.55 -20.49 -12.64
CA TYR A 3 11.77 -19.37 -12.13
C TYR A 3 12.68 -18.31 -11.50
N THR A 4 12.27 -17.07 -11.69
CA THR A 4 12.88 -15.92 -11.05
C THR A 4 12.19 -15.62 -9.72
N VAL A 5 12.98 -15.33 -8.69
CA VAL A 5 12.49 -15.11 -7.32
C VAL A 5 12.93 -13.73 -6.83
N ALA A 6 12.01 -13.00 -6.20
CA ALA A 6 12.36 -11.85 -5.39
C ALA A 6 12.23 -12.22 -3.91
N ILE A 7 13.28 -11.98 -3.13
CA ILE A 7 13.30 -12.13 -1.69
C ILE A 7 13.04 -10.75 -1.08
N ILE A 8 12.05 -10.67 -0.20
CA ILE A 8 11.72 -9.45 0.55
C ILE A 8 11.77 -9.73 2.05
N GLY A 9 12.01 -8.70 2.86
CA GLY A 9 12.12 -8.84 4.31
C GLY A 9 12.85 -7.66 4.94
N SER A 10 13.09 -7.74 6.25
CA SER A 10 13.81 -6.70 6.98
C SER A 10 15.32 -6.81 6.79
N PHE A 11 15.85 -6.28 5.68
CA PHE A 11 17.27 -6.38 5.35
C PHE A 11 18.17 -5.77 6.43
N GLN A 12 17.71 -4.70 7.09
CA GLN A 12 18.41 -4.10 8.23
C GLN A 12 18.69 -5.10 9.37
N LYS A 13 17.78 -6.06 9.60
CA LYS A 13 17.84 -7.03 10.69
C LYS A 13 18.47 -8.36 10.28
N TYR A 14 18.27 -8.77 9.02
CA TYR A 14 18.46 -10.15 8.62
C TYR A 14 19.25 -10.34 7.31
N TYR A 15 20.08 -9.36 6.93
CA TYR A 15 20.76 -9.43 5.63
C TYR A 15 21.64 -10.68 5.46
N SER A 16 22.38 -11.09 6.51
CA SER A 16 23.20 -12.31 6.46
C SER A 16 22.40 -13.56 6.11
N GLN A 17 21.25 -13.75 6.77
CA GLN A 17 20.38 -14.90 6.53
C GLN A 17 19.76 -14.84 5.14
N ILE A 18 19.47 -13.64 4.64
CA ILE A 18 18.97 -13.45 3.27
C ILE A 18 20.05 -13.83 2.24
N LEU A 19 21.33 -13.52 2.49
CA LEU A 19 22.43 -14.00 1.63
C LEU A 19 22.51 -15.54 1.61
N ASP A 20 22.34 -16.19 2.76
CA ASP A 20 22.32 -17.66 2.84
C ASP A 20 21.16 -18.24 2.01
N ILE A 21 19.97 -17.62 2.07
CA ILE A 21 18.80 -18.01 1.28
C ILE A 21 19.06 -17.83 -0.22
N ILE A 22 19.72 -16.74 -0.64
CA ILE A 22 20.11 -16.54 -2.04
C ILE A 22 21.00 -17.69 -2.52
N GLN A 23 21.95 -18.13 -1.70
CA GLN A 23 22.80 -19.26 -2.05
C GLN A 23 22.02 -20.57 -2.15
N ILE A 24 21.07 -20.82 -1.25
CA ILE A 24 20.17 -21.99 -1.31
C ILE A 24 19.40 -21.99 -2.63
N PHE A 25 18.75 -20.87 -2.96
CA PHE A 25 17.94 -20.74 -4.18
C PHE A 25 18.77 -20.92 -5.45
N ARG A 26 19.97 -20.33 -5.49
CA ARG A 26 20.89 -20.48 -6.63
C ARG A 26 21.39 -21.92 -6.79
N LYS A 27 21.74 -22.60 -5.70
CA LYS A 27 22.15 -24.02 -5.74
C LYS A 27 21.04 -24.92 -6.26
N ALA A 28 19.79 -24.58 -5.96
CA ALA A 28 18.61 -25.26 -6.50
C ALA A 28 18.28 -24.88 -7.95
N GLY A 29 19.01 -23.93 -8.55
CA GLY A 29 18.81 -23.50 -9.94
C GLY A 29 17.80 -22.36 -10.13
N LEU A 30 17.34 -21.71 -9.07
CA LEU A 30 16.46 -20.52 -9.15
C LEU A 30 17.29 -19.24 -9.36
N TYR A 31 16.69 -18.25 -10.03
CA TYR A 31 17.35 -16.96 -10.28
C TYR A 31 16.81 -15.85 -9.39
N VAL A 32 17.62 -15.33 -8.46
CA VAL A 32 17.19 -14.24 -7.56
C VAL A 32 17.34 -12.88 -8.25
N LEU A 33 16.21 -12.21 -8.50
CA LEU A 33 16.17 -10.86 -9.12
C LEU A 33 16.36 -9.72 -8.11
N SER A 34 15.94 -9.93 -6.87
CA SER A 34 16.08 -8.98 -5.77
C SER A 34 16.18 -9.75 -4.45
N PRO A 35 17.06 -9.35 -3.51
CA PRO A 35 18.08 -8.32 -3.66
C PRO A 35 19.27 -8.80 -4.50
N LYS A 36 20.09 -7.85 -4.97
CA LYS A 36 21.43 -8.17 -5.46
C LYS A 36 22.35 -8.44 -4.28
N GLU A 37 23.19 -9.46 -4.40
CA GLU A 37 24.28 -9.67 -3.44
C GLU A 37 25.27 -8.50 -3.54
N SER A 38 25.32 -7.69 -2.49
CA SER A 38 26.21 -6.53 -2.43
C SER A 38 26.39 -6.08 -0.99
N TYR A 39 27.45 -5.33 -0.72
CA TYR A 39 27.66 -4.83 0.64
C TYR A 39 26.67 -3.71 0.98
N ILE A 40 26.30 -3.61 2.25
CA ILE A 40 25.58 -2.45 2.76
C ILE A 40 26.59 -1.31 2.87
N ASN A 41 26.43 -0.29 2.04
CA ASN A 41 27.35 0.85 1.94
C ASN A 41 26.92 2.02 2.83
N GLY A 42 25.69 2.01 3.34
CA GLY A 42 25.22 3.05 4.25
C GLY A 42 23.76 2.90 4.66
N ARG A 43 23.28 3.87 5.42
CA ARG A 43 21.87 4.00 5.82
C ARG A 43 21.45 5.47 5.77
N ILE A 44 20.23 5.71 5.34
CA ILE A 44 19.53 6.99 5.51
C ILE A 44 18.28 6.67 6.31
N ASP A 45 18.22 7.14 7.55
CA ASP A 45 17.22 6.74 8.55
C ASP A 45 17.11 5.20 8.66
N ASP A 46 15.94 4.64 8.34
CA ASP A 46 15.66 3.20 8.34
C ASP A 46 15.95 2.52 6.98
N PHE A 47 16.30 3.29 5.95
CA PHE A 47 16.55 2.78 4.60
C PHE A 47 17.99 2.28 4.43
N VAL A 48 18.14 1.04 3.95
CA VAL A 48 19.44 0.40 3.71
C VAL A 48 19.91 0.73 2.30
N ILE A 49 21.12 1.30 2.16
CA ILE A 49 21.74 1.57 0.87
C ILE A 49 22.79 0.51 0.59
N PHE A 50 22.62 -0.19 -0.52
CA PHE A 50 23.57 -1.18 -1.01
C PHE A 50 24.64 -0.51 -1.90
N GLU A 51 25.81 -1.12 -1.97
CA GLU A 51 26.85 -0.73 -2.92
C GLU A 51 26.37 -0.82 -4.37
N SER A 52 25.48 -1.76 -4.66
CA SER A 52 24.90 -1.94 -5.98
C SER A 52 23.85 -0.88 -6.36
N ASP A 53 23.50 0.02 -5.44
CA ASP A 53 22.57 1.11 -5.69
C ASP A 53 23.24 2.31 -6.37
N ARG A 54 22.46 2.98 -7.22
CA ARG A 54 22.82 4.23 -7.88
C ARG A 54 22.96 5.34 -6.82
N LYS A 55 24.17 5.86 -6.62
CA LYS A 55 24.45 6.89 -5.60
C LYS A 55 23.80 8.26 -5.88
N ASP A 56 23.41 8.50 -7.12
CA ASP A 56 22.72 9.71 -7.56
C ASP A 56 21.19 9.63 -7.40
N PHE A 57 20.66 8.49 -6.99
CA PHE A 57 19.23 8.29 -6.75
C PHE A 57 18.86 8.50 -5.28
N SER A 58 17.68 9.05 -5.08
CA SER A 58 17.04 9.16 -3.77
C SER A 58 16.62 7.78 -3.23
N PRO A 59 16.47 7.61 -1.91
CA PRO A 59 15.93 6.38 -1.31
C PRO A 59 14.59 5.96 -1.94
N ALA A 60 13.71 6.91 -2.25
CA ALA A 60 12.43 6.66 -2.92
C ALA A 60 12.61 6.05 -4.32
N GLU A 61 13.51 6.59 -5.14
CA GLU A 61 13.81 6.05 -6.47
C GLU A 61 14.40 4.65 -6.38
N ILE A 62 15.31 4.41 -5.43
CA ILE A 62 15.88 3.08 -5.18
C ILE A 62 14.79 2.09 -4.74
N GLN A 63 13.87 2.51 -3.87
CA GLN A 63 12.72 1.69 -3.45
C GLN A 63 11.78 1.38 -4.62
N MET A 64 11.51 2.34 -5.51
CA MET A 64 10.67 2.10 -6.69
C MET A 64 11.32 1.15 -7.70
N ILE A 65 12.63 1.28 -7.93
CA ILE A 65 13.39 0.35 -8.76
C ILE A 65 13.40 -1.06 -8.15
N THR A 66 13.51 -1.15 -6.83
CA THR A 66 13.45 -2.42 -6.10
C THR A 66 12.07 -3.05 -6.23
N LEU A 67 11.00 -2.26 -6.07
CA LEU A 67 9.63 -2.71 -6.25
C LEU A 67 9.38 -3.20 -7.68
N ASP A 68 9.90 -2.52 -8.71
CA ASP A 68 9.82 -2.98 -10.11
C ASP A 68 10.47 -4.36 -10.29
N LYS A 69 11.65 -4.60 -9.70
CA LYS A 69 12.28 -5.94 -9.73
C LYS A 69 11.45 -6.99 -9.01
N ILE A 70 10.89 -6.65 -7.83
CA ILE A 70 9.99 -7.53 -7.09
C ILE A 70 8.77 -7.87 -7.94
N ILE A 71 8.19 -6.90 -8.67
CA ILE A 71 7.04 -7.08 -9.56
C ILE A 71 7.41 -7.80 -10.87
N LYS A 72 8.67 -7.79 -11.31
CA LYS A 72 9.10 -8.58 -12.48
C LYS A 72 9.40 -10.05 -12.18
N ALA A 73 9.69 -10.40 -10.93
CA ALA A 73 9.96 -11.79 -10.56
C ALA A 73 8.75 -12.72 -10.73
N ASP A 74 8.96 -13.99 -11.04
CA ASP A 74 7.86 -14.95 -11.17
C ASP A 74 7.21 -15.22 -9.81
N ILE A 75 8.02 -15.24 -8.74
CA ILE A 75 7.61 -15.61 -7.38
C ILE A 75 8.25 -14.66 -6.36
N VAL A 76 7.56 -14.42 -5.24
CA VAL A 76 8.08 -13.65 -4.11
C VAL A 76 8.23 -14.55 -2.88
N TYR A 77 9.40 -14.49 -2.24
CA TYR A 77 9.70 -15.18 -0.99
C TYR A 77 9.93 -14.16 0.13
N VAL A 78 9.17 -14.24 1.20
CA VAL A 78 9.22 -13.31 2.33
C VAL A 78 10.03 -13.94 3.45
N TYR A 79 11.16 -13.34 3.80
CA TYR A 79 11.92 -13.73 4.98
C TYR A 79 11.45 -12.94 6.22
N ASN A 80 10.56 -13.57 6.99
CA ASN A 80 9.87 -13.02 8.15
C ASN A 80 10.05 -13.93 9.40
N PRO A 81 11.27 -14.14 9.91
CA PRO A 81 11.49 -15.03 11.05
C PRO A 81 10.68 -14.59 12.27
N ASN A 82 10.07 -15.55 12.96
CA ASN A 82 9.14 -15.34 14.07
C ASN A 82 7.91 -14.49 13.69
N GLY A 83 7.47 -14.57 12.43
CA GLY A 83 6.26 -13.89 11.96
C GLY A 83 6.37 -12.38 11.76
N TYR A 84 7.52 -11.76 12.03
CA TYR A 84 7.68 -10.30 11.94
C TYR A 84 7.67 -9.79 10.49
N VAL A 85 6.75 -8.87 10.19
CA VAL A 85 6.68 -8.15 8.92
C VAL A 85 6.86 -6.65 9.16
N GLY A 86 7.91 -6.06 8.60
CA GLY A 86 8.17 -4.61 8.68
C GLY A 86 7.24 -3.79 7.80
N LYS A 87 7.19 -2.47 8.00
CA LYS A 87 6.30 -1.55 7.24
C LYS A 87 6.53 -1.63 5.73
N THR A 88 7.78 -1.49 5.28
CA THR A 88 8.15 -1.57 3.86
C THR A 88 7.87 -2.96 3.28
N THR A 89 8.18 -4.02 4.01
CA THR A 89 7.85 -5.40 3.58
C THR A 89 6.34 -5.60 3.45
N CYS A 90 5.54 -5.08 4.38
CA CYS A 90 4.08 -5.13 4.32
C CYS A 90 3.55 -4.39 3.08
N TYR A 91 4.13 -3.23 2.78
CA TYR A 91 3.85 -2.47 1.55
C TYR A 91 4.17 -3.29 0.28
N GLU A 92 5.35 -3.89 0.19
CA GLU A 92 5.76 -4.74 -0.93
C GLU A 92 4.83 -5.95 -1.11
N ILE A 93 4.47 -6.62 -0.01
CA ILE A 93 3.50 -7.71 0.00
C ILE A 93 2.16 -7.25 -0.57
N GLY A 94 1.67 -6.07 -0.18
CA GLY A 94 0.42 -5.50 -0.69
C GLY A 94 0.43 -5.30 -2.21
N PHE A 95 1.55 -4.83 -2.76
CA PHE A 95 1.74 -4.68 -4.21
C PHE A 95 1.74 -6.04 -4.93
N CYS A 96 2.49 -7.02 -4.42
CA CYS A 96 2.50 -8.37 -4.97
C CYS A 96 1.11 -9.01 -4.93
N PHE A 97 0.42 -8.82 -3.80
CA PHE A 97 -0.94 -9.30 -3.60
C PHE A 97 -1.88 -8.72 -4.65
N SER A 98 -1.84 -7.40 -4.88
CA SER A 98 -2.67 -6.71 -5.89
C SER A 98 -2.50 -7.23 -7.32
N LYS A 99 -1.31 -7.73 -7.65
CA LYS A 99 -0.96 -8.26 -8.97
C LYS A 99 -1.16 -9.78 -9.07
N LYS A 100 -1.78 -10.41 -8.06
CA LYS A 100 -1.95 -11.88 -7.97
C LYS A 100 -0.63 -12.66 -8.09
N LYS A 101 0.47 -12.07 -7.60
CA LYS A 101 1.77 -12.73 -7.63
C LYS A 101 1.86 -13.88 -6.62
N PRO A 102 2.49 -15.01 -6.95
CA PRO A 102 2.79 -16.02 -5.95
C PRO A 102 3.64 -15.45 -4.81
N ILE A 103 3.16 -15.53 -3.56
CA ILE A 103 3.87 -15.10 -2.35
C ILE A 103 4.00 -16.27 -1.39
N TYR A 104 5.23 -16.54 -0.95
CA TYR A 104 5.58 -17.57 0.04
C TYR A 104 6.34 -16.93 1.19
N PHE A 105 6.23 -17.52 2.38
CA PHE A 105 6.74 -16.97 3.64
C PHE A 105 7.64 -17.97 4.35
N PHE A 106 8.62 -17.47 5.10
CA PHE A 106 9.50 -18.30 5.93
C PHE A 106 8.81 -18.80 7.20
N ASP A 107 8.05 -17.94 7.87
CA ASP A 107 7.16 -18.27 8.99
C ASP A 107 5.76 -17.70 8.74
N TYR A 108 4.76 -18.17 9.47
CA TYR A 108 3.43 -17.56 9.42
C TYR A 108 3.50 -16.11 9.94
N PRO A 109 2.99 -15.11 9.20
CA PRO A 109 3.08 -13.71 9.64
C PRO A 109 2.10 -13.41 10.79
N ASP A 110 2.56 -12.66 11.81
CA ASP A 110 1.76 -12.38 13.02
C ASP A 110 0.63 -11.37 12.78
N ASP A 111 0.93 -10.27 12.08
CA ASP A 111 0.00 -9.16 11.86
C ASP A 111 0.05 -8.71 10.39
N LEU A 112 -0.56 -9.51 9.52
CA LEU A 112 -0.66 -9.24 8.09
C LEU A 112 -2.13 -9.25 7.65
N PRO A 113 -2.68 -8.14 7.11
CA PRO A 113 -4.09 -8.03 6.76
C PRO A 113 -4.45 -8.68 5.41
N ILE A 114 -3.73 -9.72 4.99
CA ILE A 114 -4.02 -10.53 3.81
C ILE A 114 -4.03 -12.03 4.18
N PRO A 115 -4.87 -12.85 3.55
CA PRO A 115 -4.92 -14.28 3.86
C PRO A 115 -3.62 -14.98 3.44
N VAL A 116 -3.11 -15.83 4.32
CA VAL A 116 -1.96 -16.73 4.08
C VAL A 116 -2.39 -18.15 4.42
N ILE A 117 -2.21 -19.07 3.47
CA ILE A 117 -2.54 -20.49 3.65
C ILE A 117 -1.33 -21.18 4.29
N GLU A 118 -1.35 -21.36 5.62
CA GLU A 118 -0.21 -21.82 6.41
C GLU A 118 0.46 -23.08 5.83
N ASN A 119 -0.31 -24.13 5.54
CA ASN A 119 0.21 -25.40 5.04
C ASN A 119 0.62 -25.41 3.55
N LYS A 120 0.54 -24.29 2.84
CA LYS A 120 0.91 -24.20 1.41
C LYS A 120 1.84 -23.04 1.07
N GLN A 121 1.72 -21.93 1.80
CA GLN A 121 2.48 -20.71 1.53
C GLN A 121 3.59 -20.47 2.55
N VAL A 122 3.63 -21.20 3.67
CA VAL A 122 4.73 -21.12 4.64
C VAL A 122 5.67 -22.29 4.40
N LEU A 123 6.84 -22.02 3.82
CA LEU A 123 7.83 -23.03 3.42
C LEU A 123 9.24 -22.58 3.82
N LYS A 124 10.02 -23.50 4.39
CA LYS A 124 11.44 -23.23 4.66
C LYS A 124 12.23 -23.12 3.34
N PRO A 125 13.39 -22.46 3.31
CA PRO A 125 14.08 -22.11 2.06
C PRO A 125 14.36 -23.31 1.15
N GLU A 126 14.80 -24.43 1.71
CA GLU A 126 15.11 -25.66 0.97
C GLU A 126 13.85 -26.29 0.36
N GLU A 127 12.77 -26.33 1.14
CA GLU A 127 11.46 -26.85 0.72
C GLU A 127 10.87 -25.97 -0.39
N PHE A 128 10.89 -24.65 -0.20
CA PHE A 128 10.48 -23.68 -1.21
C PHE A 128 11.32 -23.83 -2.49
N ALA A 129 12.63 -24.00 -2.36
CA ALA A 129 13.51 -24.11 -3.51
C ALA A 129 13.18 -25.36 -4.35
N HIS A 130 12.96 -26.50 -3.68
CA HIS A 130 12.52 -27.73 -4.34
C HIS A 130 11.13 -27.58 -4.98
N PHE A 131 10.19 -26.97 -4.25
CA PHE A 131 8.84 -26.68 -4.73
C PHE A 131 8.84 -25.78 -5.98
N ALA A 132 9.59 -24.68 -5.95
CA ALA A 132 9.64 -23.74 -7.06
C ALA A 132 10.37 -24.35 -8.27
N PHE A 133 11.43 -25.13 -8.05
CA PHE A 133 12.18 -25.75 -9.15
C PHE A 133 11.39 -26.85 -9.89
N SER A 134 10.61 -27.66 -9.17
CA SER A 134 9.90 -28.79 -9.77
C SER A 134 8.91 -28.36 -10.85
N GLY A 135 8.31 -27.17 -10.74
CA GLY A 135 7.41 -26.59 -11.74
C GLY A 135 6.11 -27.37 -11.98
N GLU A 136 5.93 -28.52 -11.30
CA GLU A 136 4.77 -29.41 -11.38
C GLU A 136 3.62 -28.93 -10.47
N SER A 137 3.86 -27.96 -9.60
CA SER A 137 2.87 -27.41 -8.67
C SER A 137 2.32 -26.08 -9.18
N GLU A 138 0.99 -25.95 -9.27
CA GLU A 138 0.35 -24.67 -9.55
C GLU A 138 0.64 -23.67 -8.43
N PHE A 139 1.32 -22.57 -8.76
CA PHE A 139 1.53 -21.48 -7.81
C PHE A 139 0.20 -20.90 -7.36
N ILE A 140 0.13 -20.60 -6.06
CA ILE A 140 -1.06 -19.98 -5.49
C ILE A 140 -1.10 -18.52 -5.94
N THR A 141 -1.95 -18.27 -6.93
CA THR A 141 -2.31 -16.92 -7.41
C THR A 141 -3.74 -16.54 -7.01
N ASN A 142 -4.54 -17.54 -6.58
CA ASN A 142 -5.84 -17.33 -5.94
C ASN A 142 -5.69 -17.48 -4.42
N TYR A 143 -5.68 -16.35 -3.71
CA TYR A 143 -5.45 -16.29 -2.26
C TYR A 143 -6.63 -16.79 -1.41
N SER A 144 -7.48 -17.67 -1.95
CA SER A 144 -8.61 -18.27 -1.25
C SER A 144 -9.51 -17.23 -0.56
N LEU A 145 -9.71 -16.08 -1.23
CA LEU A 145 -10.67 -15.09 -0.79
C LEU A 145 -12.07 -15.70 -0.89
N CYS A 146 -12.94 -15.43 0.09
CA CYS A 146 -14.35 -15.77 -0.07
C CYS A 146 -14.93 -15.07 -1.31
N THR A 147 -16.02 -15.55 -1.90
CA THR A 147 -16.58 -15.00 -3.14
C THR A 147 -16.76 -13.48 -3.11
N GLU A 148 -17.17 -12.93 -1.96
CA GLU A 148 -17.29 -11.47 -1.78
C GLU A 148 -15.93 -10.76 -1.64
N GLY A 149 -14.92 -11.43 -1.10
CA GLY A 149 -13.54 -10.98 -1.07
C GLY A 149 -12.90 -10.99 -2.46
N GLU A 150 -13.12 -12.04 -3.24
CA GLU A 150 -12.64 -12.15 -4.63
C GLU A 150 -13.34 -11.13 -5.54
N LYS A 151 -14.66 -10.97 -5.42
CA LYS A 151 -15.39 -9.87 -6.05
C LYS A 151 -14.80 -8.53 -5.64
N ALA A 152 -14.55 -8.29 -4.34
CA ALA A 152 -13.99 -7.02 -3.87
C ALA A 152 -12.58 -6.77 -4.43
N PHE A 153 -11.72 -7.79 -4.46
CA PHE A 153 -10.37 -7.78 -4.98
C PHE A 153 -10.33 -7.50 -6.48
N ASN A 154 -11.08 -8.25 -7.29
CA ASN A 154 -11.15 -8.03 -8.74
C ASN A 154 -11.68 -6.63 -9.05
N ASN A 155 -12.73 -6.22 -8.34
CA ASN A 155 -13.24 -4.86 -8.45
C ASN A 155 -12.16 -3.82 -8.07
N LEU A 156 -11.35 -4.07 -7.04
CA LEU A 156 -10.30 -3.16 -6.54
C LEU A 156 -9.26 -2.80 -7.61
N PHE A 157 -8.93 -3.75 -8.49
CA PHE A 157 -7.84 -3.64 -9.46
C PHE A 157 -8.32 -3.68 -10.92
N ASP A 158 -9.62 -3.59 -11.16
CA ASP A 158 -10.23 -3.33 -12.47
C ASP A 158 -9.88 -1.91 -12.95
N LEU A 159 -8.69 -1.77 -13.54
CA LEU A 159 -8.15 -0.50 -14.06
C LEU A 159 -8.98 0.07 -15.22
N GLU A 160 -9.71 -0.78 -15.97
CA GLU A 160 -10.54 -0.33 -17.10
C GLU A 160 -11.75 0.52 -16.69
N ARG A 161 -12.08 0.61 -15.39
CA ARG A 161 -13.17 1.47 -14.88
C ARG A 161 -12.71 2.81 -14.31
N SER A 162 -11.40 3.09 -14.24
CA SER A 162 -10.87 4.29 -13.56
C SER A 162 -10.76 5.53 -14.43
N ALA A 163 -11.02 5.44 -15.73
CA ALA A 163 -11.21 6.62 -16.57
C ALA A 163 -12.69 6.97 -16.62
N ASN A 164 -13.23 7.72 -15.64
CA ASN A 164 -14.48 8.49 -15.83
C ASN A 164 -14.70 9.60 -14.79
N PRO A 165 -14.34 10.85 -15.12
CA PRO A 165 -14.60 12.01 -14.27
C PRO A 165 -15.71 12.84 -14.90
N VAL A 166 -16.95 12.59 -14.51
CA VAL A 166 -18.08 13.45 -14.90
C VAL A 166 -18.96 13.81 -13.69
N ASN A 167 -18.82 13.12 -12.55
CA ASN A 167 -19.72 13.33 -11.40
C ASN A 167 -19.06 13.17 -10.01
N ALA A 168 -17.73 13.25 -9.88
CA ALA A 168 -17.10 13.23 -8.56
C ALA A 168 -17.49 14.49 -7.77
N LYS A 169 -18.22 14.31 -6.67
CA LYS A 169 -18.83 15.38 -5.86
C LYS A 169 -18.42 15.34 -4.39
N LYS A 170 -17.81 14.23 -3.96
CA LYS A 170 -17.55 14.00 -2.54
C LYS A 170 -16.10 13.70 -2.23
N ILE A 171 -15.73 13.97 -0.99
CA ILE A 171 -14.49 13.56 -0.37
C ILE A 171 -14.78 12.61 0.78
N VAL A 172 -13.92 11.61 0.97
CA VAL A 172 -13.93 10.80 2.19
C VAL A 172 -12.92 11.37 3.16
N ILE A 173 -13.36 11.75 4.36
CA ILE A 173 -12.47 12.20 5.42
C ILE A 173 -11.96 10.96 6.17
N CYS A 174 -10.67 10.87 6.37
CA CYS A 174 -9.98 9.76 7.01
C CYS A 174 -9.08 10.31 8.12
N GLY A 175 -8.83 9.53 9.16
CA GLY A 175 -8.04 9.96 10.30
C GLY A 175 -8.23 9.08 11.52
N SER A 176 -7.49 9.38 12.58
CA SER A 176 -7.65 8.70 13.87
C SER A 176 -9.01 9.06 14.49
N MET A 177 -9.76 8.07 14.99
CA MET A 177 -11.06 8.30 15.66
C MET A 177 -10.97 9.21 16.88
N MET A 178 -9.78 9.40 17.47
CA MET A 178 -9.58 10.42 18.52
C MET A 178 -9.85 11.86 18.05
N PHE A 179 -9.81 12.11 16.74
CA PHE A 179 -10.03 13.42 16.13
C PHE A 179 -11.40 13.50 15.43
N PHE A 180 -12.37 12.73 15.93
CA PHE A 180 -13.68 12.61 15.30
C PHE A 180 -14.40 13.96 15.19
N ASP A 181 -14.39 14.75 16.27
CA ASP A 181 -15.05 16.06 16.30
C ASP A 181 -14.43 17.05 15.32
N GLU A 182 -13.12 17.00 15.15
CA GLU A 182 -12.41 17.83 14.18
C GLU A 182 -12.69 17.39 12.75
N MET A 183 -12.81 16.08 12.49
CA MET A 183 -13.29 15.57 11.21
C MET A 183 -14.72 16.02 10.91
N VAL A 184 -15.61 16.04 11.92
CA VAL A 184 -16.97 16.60 11.80
C VAL A 184 -16.91 18.10 11.48
N ASN A 185 -16.00 18.85 12.08
CA ASN A 185 -15.79 20.26 11.77
C ASN A 185 -15.31 20.45 10.31
N CYS A 186 -14.36 19.64 9.85
CA CYS A 186 -13.92 19.63 8.46
C CYS A 186 -15.09 19.36 7.51
N GLN A 187 -15.95 18.39 7.81
CA GLN A 187 -17.17 18.12 7.03
C GLN A 187 -18.10 19.34 6.96
N LYS A 188 -18.34 20.04 8.08
CA LYS A 188 -19.17 21.26 8.10
C LYS A 188 -18.57 22.36 7.21
N GLN A 189 -17.24 22.51 7.21
CA GLN A 189 -16.55 23.50 6.39
C GLN A 189 -16.58 23.13 4.90
N LEU A 190 -16.32 21.88 4.53
CA LEU A 190 -16.46 21.39 3.16
C LEU A 190 -17.89 21.58 2.64
N LYS A 191 -18.90 21.31 3.48
CA LYS A 191 -20.32 21.54 3.13
C LYS A 191 -20.61 23.02 2.80
N LYS A 192 -20.04 23.97 3.57
CA LYS A 192 -20.15 25.42 3.27
C LYS A 192 -19.49 25.79 1.95
N LEU A 193 -18.46 25.06 1.53
CA LEU A 193 -17.79 25.25 0.24
C LEU A 193 -18.56 24.61 -0.94
N GLY A 194 -19.65 23.87 -0.66
CA GLY A 194 -20.45 23.15 -1.63
C GLY A 194 -19.89 21.76 -1.98
N ILE A 195 -19.01 21.22 -1.14
CA ILE A 195 -18.38 19.91 -1.32
C ILE A 195 -19.05 18.93 -0.35
N GLU A 196 -19.57 17.82 -0.88
CA GLU A 196 -20.09 16.76 -0.03
C GLU A 196 -18.94 15.98 0.60
N SER A 197 -19.13 15.45 1.81
CA SER A 197 -18.13 14.57 2.39
C SER A 197 -18.72 13.47 3.24
N ILE A 198 -18.00 12.34 3.25
CA ILE A 198 -18.28 11.17 4.06
C ILE A 198 -17.25 11.14 5.17
N ILE A 199 -17.71 11.00 6.41
CA ILE A 199 -16.84 10.81 7.57
C ILE A 199 -17.03 9.41 8.15
N PRO A 200 -16.08 8.91 8.93
CA PRO A 200 -16.31 7.75 9.74
C PRO A 200 -17.50 7.96 10.67
N LYS A 201 -18.23 6.90 10.99
CA LYS A 201 -19.26 6.91 12.02
C LYS A 201 -18.56 6.76 13.37
N GLU A 202 -19.07 7.49 14.34
CA GLU A 202 -18.67 7.35 15.74
C GLU A 202 -18.81 5.89 16.18
N GLU A 203 -17.82 5.40 16.92
CA GLU A 203 -17.85 4.06 17.49
C GLU A 203 -18.91 4.05 18.59
N ASN A 204 -19.90 3.15 18.50
CA ASN A 204 -20.95 3.03 19.50
C ASN A 204 -20.32 2.65 20.86
N GLU A 205 -20.84 3.15 21.99
CA GLU A 205 -20.33 2.81 23.34
C GLU A 205 -20.22 1.29 23.58
N ALA A 206 -21.07 0.51 22.91
CA ALA A 206 -21.06 -0.95 22.92
C ALA A 206 -19.76 -1.60 22.39
N VAL A 207 -18.93 -0.89 21.61
CA VAL A 207 -17.64 -1.40 21.10
C VAL A 207 -16.65 -1.67 22.25
N SER A 208 -16.77 -0.93 23.36
CA SER A 208 -15.95 -1.14 24.56
C SER A 208 -16.24 -2.46 25.28
N LEU A 209 -17.38 -3.09 24.98
CA LEU A 209 -17.83 -4.35 25.57
C LEU A 209 -17.53 -5.57 24.69
N TYR A 210 -16.90 -5.37 23.53
CA TYR A 210 -16.62 -6.45 22.59
C TYR A 210 -15.50 -7.36 23.10
N ASP A 211 -15.68 -8.67 22.90
CA ASP A 211 -14.56 -9.61 22.97
C ASP A 211 -13.58 -9.40 21.79
N GLU A 212 -12.40 -10.01 21.85
CA GLU A 212 -11.37 -9.85 20.81
C GLU A 212 -11.89 -10.19 19.41
N LYS A 213 -12.71 -11.24 19.28
CA LYS A 213 -13.21 -11.71 17.98
C LYS A 213 -14.24 -10.72 17.41
N GLN A 214 -15.16 -10.25 18.24
CA GLN A 214 -16.17 -9.25 17.90
C GLN A 214 -15.51 -7.91 17.52
N PHE A 215 -14.48 -7.51 18.26
CA PHE A 215 -13.71 -6.31 17.98
C PHE A 215 -12.98 -6.40 16.63
N MET A 216 -12.38 -7.55 16.32
CA MET A 216 -11.74 -7.80 15.03
C MET A 216 -12.74 -7.82 13.88
N GLU A 217 -13.91 -8.44 14.04
CA GLU A 217 -14.98 -8.40 13.03
C GLU A 217 -15.53 -6.99 12.81
N PHE A 218 -15.67 -6.21 13.88
CA PHE A 218 -16.07 -4.81 13.82
C PHE A 218 -15.06 -3.98 13.02
N LYS A 219 -13.77 -4.03 13.38
CA LYS A 219 -12.71 -3.35 12.63
C LYS A 219 -12.71 -3.74 11.16
N LYS A 220 -12.85 -5.04 10.86
CA LYS A 220 -12.96 -5.54 9.49
C LYS A 220 -14.14 -4.92 8.75
N LYS A 221 -15.32 -4.82 9.37
CA LYS A 221 -16.53 -4.25 8.76
C LYS A 221 -16.39 -2.74 8.52
N VAL A 222 -15.85 -2.01 9.50
CA VAL A 222 -15.60 -0.57 9.45
C VAL A 222 -14.62 -0.25 8.33
N SER A 223 -13.43 -0.86 8.33
CA SER A 223 -12.42 -0.64 7.28
C SER A 223 -12.95 -0.96 5.88
N ARG A 224 -13.67 -2.08 5.71
CA ARG A 224 -14.30 -2.42 4.41
C ARG A 224 -15.32 -1.38 3.96
N THR A 225 -16.03 -0.75 4.88
CA THR A 225 -17.04 0.25 4.55
C THR A 225 -16.39 1.53 4.01
N TYR A 226 -15.33 2.04 4.65
CA TYR A 226 -14.65 3.26 4.19
C TYR A 226 -13.84 3.05 2.92
N LEU A 227 -13.16 1.91 2.79
CA LEU A 227 -12.46 1.58 1.54
C LEU A 227 -13.43 1.55 0.34
N LYS A 228 -14.66 1.04 0.52
CA LYS A 228 -15.70 1.14 -0.52
C LYS A 228 -16.04 2.60 -0.85
N LYS A 229 -16.18 3.46 0.17
CA LYS A 229 -16.48 4.89 -0.04
C LYS A 229 -15.36 5.62 -0.76
N ILE A 230 -14.10 5.35 -0.44
CA ILE A 230 -12.94 5.93 -1.14
C ILE A 230 -12.96 5.52 -2.62
N ARG A 231 -13.39 4.29 -2.88
CA ARG A 231 -13.48 3.74 -4.23
C ARG A 231 -14.66 4.22 -5.05
N ASP A 232 -15.76 4.65 -4.43
CA ASP A 232 -16.99 5.02 -5.13
C ASP A 232 -16.71 6.01 -6.29
N LYS A 233 -17.42 5.85 -7.42
CA LYS A 233 -17.19 6.63 -8.65
C LYS A 233 -17.39 8.15 -8.47
N ASP A 234 -18.19 8.53 -7.49
CA ASP A 234 -18.49 9.92 -7.13
C ASP A 234 -17.50 10.50 -6.08
N THR A 235 -16.52 9.70 -5.62
CA THR A 235 -15.43 10.16 -4.75
C THR A 235 -14.28 10.73 -5.55
N MET A 236 -13.97 12.00 -5.33
CA MET A 236 -12.81 12.65 -5.94
C MET A 236 -11.51 12.27 -5.22
N GLY A 237 -11.57 12.28 -3.90
CA GLY A 237 -10.38 12.28 -3.08
C GLY A 237 -10.65 11.91 -1.63
N VAL A 238 -9.56 11.78 -0.90
CA VAL A 238 -9.55 11.63 0.55
C VAL A 238 -8.98 12.87 1.21
N LEU A 239 -9.55 13.28 2.34
CA LEU A 239 -8.99 14.28 3.23
C LEU A 239 -8.49 13.57 4.48
N ILE A 240 -7.17 13.54 4.65
CA ILE A 240 -6.50 12.95 5.80
C ILE A 240 -6.39 14.02 6.89
N TYR A 241 -7.16 13.87 7.98
CA TYR A 241 -7.02 14.72 9.15
C TYR A 241 -5.85 14.24 10.01
N ASN A 242 -4.67 14.82 9.75
CA ASN A 242 -3.40 14.45 10.37
C ASN A 242 -2.97 15.52 11.39
N ALA A 243 -3.68 15.63 12.51
CA ALA A 243 -3.27 16.51 13.62
C ALA A 243 -2.10 15.92 14.43
N GLU A 244 -1.53 16.73 15.33
CA GLU A 244 -0.55 16.25 16.30
C GLU A 244 -1.17 15.18 17.19
N LYS A 245 -0.50 14.03 17.31
CA LYS A 245 -0.93 12.94 18.18
C LYS A 245 0.24 12.48 19.03
N LYS A 246 0.08 12.56 20.36
CA LYS A 246 1.08 12.11 21.34
C LYS A 246 2.47 12.73 21.12
N GLY A 247 2.52 14.04 20.85
CA GLY A 247 3.79 14.75 20.60
C GLY A 247 4.37 14.53 19.21
N VAL A 248 3.64 13.88 18.31
CA VAL A 248 4.07 13.66 16.92
C VAL A 248 3.20 14.48 15.99
N ASP A 249 3.81 15.47 15.34
CA ASP A 249 3.14 16.33 14.37
C ASP A 249 2.70 15.57 13.12
N ASN A 250 1.64 16.08 12.49
CA ASN A 250 1.12 15.58 11.21
C ASN A 250 0.82 14.07 11.19
N TYR A 251 0.46 13.48 12.33
CA TYR A 251 0.49 12.03 12.52
C TYR A 251 -0.43 11.26 11.57
N ILE A 252 0.12 10.21 10.94
CA ILE A 252 -0.64 9.20 10.18
C ILE A 252 -0.43 7.81 10.80
N GLY A 253 -1.53 7.19 11.22
CA GLY A 253 -1.52 5.83 11.78
C GLY A 253 -1.70 4.74 10.72
N ALA A 254 -1.49 3.48 11.10
CA ALA A 254 -1.54 2.34 10.19
C ALA A 254 -2.86 2.23 9.39
N ASN A 255 -4.02 2.40 10.04
CA ASN A 255 -5.31 2.37 9.33
C ASN A 255 -5.42 3.49 8.29
N THR A 256 -5.04 4.71 8.67
CA THR A 256 -5.07 5.89 7.78
C THR A 256 -4.08 5.74 6.62
N LEU A 257 -2.93 5.11 6.85
CA LEU A 257 -1.98 4.76 5.79
C LEU A 257 -2.60 3.80 4.76
N VAL A 258 -3.35 2.79 5.20
CA VAL A 258 -4.07 1.89 4.27
C VAL A 258 -5.10 2.66 3.45
N GLU A 259 -5.87 3.56 4.07
CA GLU A 259 -6.85 4.39 3.37
C GLU A 259 -6.17 5.29 2.32
N LEU A 260 -5.01 5.85 2.66
CA LEU A 260 -4.20 6.71 1.81
C LEU A 260 -3.62 5.93 0.61
N ALA A 261 -3.02 4.76 0.85
CA ALA A 261 -2.47 3.91 -0.21
C ALA A 261 -3.57 3.42 -1.18
N MET A 262 -4.77 3.14 -0.66
CA MET A 262 -5.92 2.75 -1.48
C MET A 262 -6.46 3.92 -2.31
N ALA A 263 -6.45 5.14 -1.76
CA ALA A 263 -6.78 6.35 -2.50
C ALA A 263 -5.81 6.55 -3.68
N PHE A 264 -4.51 6.42 -3.45
CA PHE A 264 -3.49 6.48 -4.50
C PHE A 264 -3.73 5.41 -5.58
N THR A 265 -3.94 4.16 -5.16
CA THR A 265 -4.17 3.01 -6.07
C THR A 265 -5.37 3.23 -7.00
N TRP A 266 -6.42 3.91 -6.53
CA TRP A 266 -7.61 4.21 -7.33
C TRP A 266 -7.60 5.61 -7.96
N ASN A 267 -6.44 6.25 -8.04
CA ASN A 267 -6.25 7.56 -8.65
C ASN A 267 -7.17 8.63 -8.04
N ARG A 268 -7.33 8.59 -6.71
CA ARG A 268 -8.04 9.60 -5.92
C ARG A 268 -7.06 10.67 -5.47
N LYS A 269 -7.50 11.92 -5.48
CA LYS A 269 -6.71 13.02 -4.90
C LYS A 269 -6.51 12.79 -3.40
N ILE A 270 -5.31 13.05 -2.90
CA ILE A 270 -4.99 12.87 -1.48
C ILE A 270 -4.68 14.24 -0.91
N PHE A 271 -5.53 14.68 0.02
CA PHE A 271 -5.34 15.94 0.74
C PHE A 271 -4.90 15.66 2.16
N LEU A 272 -3.82 16.28 2.61
CA LEU A 272 -3.41 16.28 4.02
C LEU A 272 -3.93 17.57 4.66
N PHE A 273 -4.65 17.46 5.77
CA PHE A 273 -5.21 18.64 6.43
C PHE A 273 -4.11 19.60 6.89
N ASN A 274 -3.04 19.07 7.47
CA ASN A 274 -1.84 19.83 7.83
C ASN A 274 -0.74 19.62 6.77
N ASP A 275 0.51 19.54 7.23
CA ASP A 275 1.68 19.30 6.38
C ASP A 275 2.01 17.79 6.33
N ILE A 276 3.10 17.44 5.67
CA ILE A 276 3.56 16.06 5.48
C ILE A 276 3.90 15.41 6.83
N TYR A 277 3.44 14.17 6.99
CA TYR A 277 3.89 13.31 8.09
C TYR A 277 5.34 12.88 7.84
N PHE A 278 6.28 13.41 8.62
CA PHE A 278 7.71 13.22 8.39
C PHE A 278 8.13 11.75 8.21
N PRO A 279 7.65 10.79 9.02
CA PRO A 279 8.01 9.37 8.87
C PRO A 279 7.50 8.68 7.60
N LEU A 280 6.63 9.33 6.81
CA LEU A 280 6.15 8.85 5.51
C LEU A 280 6.39 9.90 4.41
N LYS A 281 7.36 10.79 4.62
CA LYS A 281 7.57 11.95 3.75
C LYS A 281 7.76 11.56 2.30
N ASP A 282 8.60 10.57 2.06
CA ASP A 282 8.97 10.15 0.71
C ASP A 282 7.77 9.56 -0.03
N GLU A 283 6.98 8.68 0.61
CA GLU A 283 5.76 8.12 0.02
C GLU A 283 4.71 9.20 -0.24
N LEU A 284 4.51 10.12 0.69
CA LEU A 284 3.50 11.17 0.56
C LEU A 284 3.84 12.17 -0.56
N ILE A 285 5.13 12.49 -0.75
CA ILE A 285 5.59 13.28 -1.90
C ILE A 285 5.41 12.50 -3.19
N ALA A 286 5.81 11.23 -3.23
CA ALA A 286 5.70 10.39 -4.41
C ALA A 286 4.25 10.14 -4.86
N TRP A 287 3.29 10.21 -3.93
CA TRP A 287 1.86 10.08 -4.22
C TRP A 287 1.16 11.42 -4.52
N ASP A 288 1.93 12.49 -4.75
CA ASP A 288 1.43 13.84 -5.04
C ASP A 288 0.39 14.33 -4.01
N CYS A 289 0.64 14.05 -2.72
CA CYS A 289 -0.25 14.49 -1.65
C CYS A 289 -0.27 16.02 -1.54
N ILE A 290 -1.46 16.60 -1.38
CA ILE A 290 -1.68 18.04 -1.35
C ILE A 290 -1.83 18.50 0.09
N CYS A 291 -0.86 19.27 0.58
CA CYS A 291 -0.89 19.83 1.94
C CYS A 291 -1.78 21.07 2.00
N LEU A 292 -2.81 21.01 2.84
CA LEU A 292 -3.79 22.08 2.96
C LEU A 292 -3.33 23.15 3.94
N ASN A 293 -2.53 22.80 4.95
CA ASN A 293 -2.12 23.70 6.05
C ASN A 293 -3.34 24.38 6.70
N GLY A 294 -4.39 23.59 6.95
CA GLY A 294 -5.67 24.02 7.50
C GLY A 294 -6.62 24.70 6.51
N ASP A 295 -6.18 25.04 5.29
CA ASP A 295 -7.03 25.74 4.32
C ASP A 295 -7.79 24.79 3.38
N LEU A 296 -9.02 24.44 3.79
CA LEU A 296 -9.92 23.60 3.00
C LEU A 296 -10.39 24.26 1.68
N LYS A 297 -10.14 25.56 1.44
CA LYS A 297 -10.50 26.19 0.15
C LYS A 297 -9.68 25.62 -1.00
N LYS A 298 -8.42 25.21 -0.77
CA LYS A 298 -7.56 24.57 -1.75
C LYS A 298 -8.18 23.29 -2.34
N VAL A 299 -9.00 22.59 -1.56
CA VAL A 299 -9.77 21.44 -2.03
C VAL A 299 -10.75 21.85 -3.13
N LYS A 300 -11.44 22.98 -2.95
CA LYS A 300 -12.39 23.51 -3.94
C LYS A 300 -11.69 23.92 -5.24
N GLU A 301 -10.49 24.46 -5.14
CA GLU A 301 -9.69 24.85 -6.31
C GLU A 301 -9.36 23.65 -7.19
N GLU A 302 -8.94 22.53 -6.57
CA GLU A 302 -8.72 21.26 -7.29
C GLU A 302 -10.01 20.72 -7.93
N PHE A 303 -11.15 20.82 -7.22
CA PHE A 303 -12.47 20.48 -7.77
C PHE A 303 -12.81 21.25 -9.05
N MET A 304 -12.39 22.52 -9.14
CA MET A 304 -12.63 23.36 -10.32
C MET A 304 -11.65 23.06 -11.45
N LYS A 305 -10.36 22.83 -11.15
CA LYS A 305 -9.33 22.47 -12.15
C LYS A 305 -9.66 21.18 -12.89
N GLU A 306 -10.17 20.16 -12.18
CA GLU A 306 -10.59 18.92 -12.83
C GLU A 306 -11.69 19.19 -13.87
N LYS A 307 -12.76 19.91 -13.49
CA LYS A 307 -13.87 20.24 -14.41
C LYS A 307 -13.42 20.97 -15.68
N VAL A 308 -12.41 21.84 -15.58
CA VAL A 308 -11.86 22.58 -16.72
C VAL A 308 -11.02 21.68 -17.63
N THR A 309 -10.22 20.77 -17.08
CA THR A 309 -9.38 19.85 -17.84
C THR A 309 -10.20 18.88 -18.71
N PHE A 310 -11.39 18.46 -18.24
CA PHE A 310 -12.28 17.59 -19.02
C PHE A 310 -12.98 18.28 -20.20
N ASN A 311 -13.11 19.61 -20.18
CA ASN A 311 -13.73 20.37 -21.28
C ASN A 311 -12.78 20.66 -22.45
N LYS A 312 -11.49 20.30 -22.35
CA LYS A 312 -10.56 20.33 -23.49
C LYS A 312 -10.55 18.97 -24.20
N PRO A 313 -10.54 18.91 -25.55
CA PRO A 313 -10.45 17.65 -26.28
C PRO A 313 -9.16 16.92 -25.89
N LYS A 314 -9.27 15.65 -25.48
CA LYS A 314 -8.13 14.76 -25.20
C LYS A 314 -7.44 14.36 -26.50
N HIS A 315 -6.49 15.18 -26.95
CA HIS A 315 -5.42 14.74 -27.85
C HIS A 315 -4.09 14.90 -27.12
N LEU A 316 -3.60 13.80 -26.56
CA LEU A 316 -2.28 13.19 -26.78
C LEU A 316 -2.09 12.13 -25.69
N GLN A 317 -2.07 10.87 -26.12
CA GLN A 317 -1.49 9.78 -25.35
C GLN A 317 0.02 10.01 -25.41
N LEU A 318 0.61 10.52 -24.33
CA LEU A 318 2.07 10.52 -24.18
C LEU A 318 2.50 9.07 -23.95
N SER A 319 2.98 8.43 -25.02
CA SER A 319 3.87 7.28 -24.95
C SER A 319 5.07 7.68 -24.11
N LEU A 320 5.25 7.03 -22.96
CA LEU A 320 6.45 7.17 -22.13
C LEU A 320 7.64 6.34 -22.67
N PHE A 321 7.57 5.88 -23.92
CA PHE A 321 8.48 4.85 -24.46
C PHE A 321 9.05 5.16 -25.86
N ASP A 322 9.05 6.42 -26.30
CA ASP A 322 9.62 6.75 -27.61
C ASP A 322 11.10 7.17 -27.57
N ASP A 323 11.72 7.22 -26.38
CA ASP A 323 13.17 7.40 -26.25
C ASP A 323 13.69 6.39 -25.21
N TYR A 324 14.25 5.25 -25.65
CA TYR A 324 15.42 4.52 -25.13
C TYR A 324 15.50 3.09 -25.70
#